data_AF-A0A532D9C0-F1
#
_entry.id   AF-A0A532D9C0-F1
#
_cell.length_a   1.000
_cell.length_b   1.000
_cell.length_c   1.000
_cell.angle_alpha   90.00
_cell.angle_beta   90.00
_cell.angle_gamma   90.00
#
_symmetry.space_group_name_H-M   'P 1'
#
loop_
_entity.id
_entity.type
_entity.pdbx_description
1 polymer ?
#
loop_
_entity_poly.entity_id
_entity_poly.type
_entity_poly.pdbx_seq_one_letter_code
_entity_poly.pdbx_strand_id
1 'polypeptide(L)' 'MAGMRDKLIHEYFGVDHQVLWKTAQEDIPSVRRHIATVIKKESGKTRQRR' A
#
# COMPACT_ATOMS: atom_id res chain seq x y z
N MET A 1 -2.49 18.23 -1.69
CA MET A 1 -2.99 17.68 -0.42
C MET A 1 -1.92 16.74 0.12
N ALA A 2 -1.37 17.03 1.30
CA ALA A 2 -0.38 16.16 1.97
C ALA A 2 -1.09 14.91 2.52
N GLY A 3 -0.80 13.74 1.95
CA GLY A 3 -1.36 12.45 2.37
C GLY A 3 -0.57 11.81 3.53
N MET A 4 -1.04 10.66 4.04
CA MET A 4 -0.39 9.95 5.16
C MET A 4 1.10 9.68 4.92
N ARG A 5 1.50 9.35 3.67
CA ARG A 5 2.91 9.18 3.29
C ARG A 5 3.74 10.45 3.53
N ASP A 6 3.22 11.60 3.15
CA ASP A 6 3.92 12.88 3.22
C ASP A 6 4.18 13.25 4.68
N LYS A 7 3.15 13.10 5.52
CA LYS A 7 3.22 13.30 6.97
C LYS A 7 4.20 12.34 7.65
N LEU A 8 4.24 11.08 7.23
CA LEU A 8 5.17 10.09 7.80
C LEU A 8 6.64 10.35 7.46
N ILE A 9 6.93 11.01 6.34
CA ILE A 9 8.30 11.28 5.90
C ILE A 9 8.79 12.65 6.41
N HIS A 10 7.91 13.65 6.44
CA HIS A 10 8.29 15.04 6.69
C HIS A 10 7.80 15.59 8.05
N GLU A 11 6.75 15.01 8.65
CA GLU A 11 6.11 15.51 9.89
C GLU A 11 5.93 14.38 10.94
N TYR A 12 6.88 13.44 10.98
CA TYR A 12 6.76 12.18 11.74
C TYR A 12 6.56 12.36 13.26
N PHE A 13 6.97 13.51 13.82
CA PHE A 13 6.86 13.80 15.25
C PHE A 13 5.42 13.96 15.75
N GLY A 14 4.46 14.27 14.87
CA GLY A 14 3.06 14.52 15.22
C GLY A 14 2.10 13.40 14.84
N VAL A 15 2.63 12.22 14.47
CA VAL A 15 1.79 11.14 13.94
C VAL A 15 1.17 10.30 15.05
N ASP A 16 -0.12 10.02 14.90
CA ASP A 16 -0.87 9.13 15.79
C ASP A 16 -0.45 7.66 15.57
N HIS A 17 0.20 7.10 16.59
CA HIS A 17 0.69 5.73 16.58
C HIS A 17 -0.44 4.68 16.57
N GLN A 18 -1.60 4.98 17.14
CA GLN A 18 -2.75 4.07 17.10
C GLN A 18 -3.31 3.98 15.69
N VAL A 19 -3.41 5.12 15.01
CA VAL A 19 -3.83 5.17 13.60
C VAL A 19 -2.83 4.42 12.72
N LEU A 20 -1.52 4.59 12.96
CA LEU A 20 -0.51 3.84 12.23
C LEU A 20 -0.61 2.33 12.44
N TRP A 21 -0.75 1.91 13.69
CA TRP A 21 -0.84 0.50 14.05
C TRP A 21 -2.07 -0.16 13.44
N LYS A 22 -3.21 0.53 13.47
CA LYS A 22 -4.44 0.10 12.81
C LYS A 22 -4.25 -0.01 11.29
N THR A 23 -3.72 1.04 10.67
CA THR A 23 -3.48 1.06 9.22
C THR A 23 -2.56 -0.09 8.78
N ALA A 24 -1.51 -0.35 9.57
CA ALA A 24 -0.54 -1.41 9.30
C ALA A 24 -1.14 -2.83 9.38
N GLN A 25 -2.07 -3.07 10.32
CA GLN A 25 -2.65 -4.39 10.53
C GLN A 25 -3.94 -4.63 9.75
N GLU A 26 -4.75 -3.61 9.51
CA GLU A 26 -6.08 -3.77 8.92
C GLU A 26 -6.09 -3.38 7.44
N ASP A 27 -5.51 -2.22 7.10
CA ASP A 27 -5.62 -1.66 5.76
C ASP A 27 -4.56 -2.22 4.80
N ILE A 28 -3.28 -2.23 5.21
CA ILE A 28 -2.17 -2.67 4.35
C ILE A 28 -2.33 -4.12 3.84
N PRO A 29 -2.75 -5.12 4.67
CA PRO A 29 -2.89 -6.50 4.20
C PRO A 29 -3.91 -6.67 3.08
N SER A 30 -4.97 -5.85 3.08
CA SER A 30 -5.97 -5.85 2.01
C SER A 30 -5.35 -5.40 0.67
N VAL A 31 -4.55 -4.33 0.70
CA VAL A 31 -3.87 -3.76 -0.46
C VAL A 31 -2.88 -4.75 -1.06
N ARG A 32 -2.15 -5.51 -0.23
CA ARG A 32 -1.21 -6.55 -0.69
C ARG A 32 -1.90 -7.60 -1.57
N ARG A 33 -3.13 -8.02 -1.22
CA ARG A 33 -3.90 -8.98 -2.04
C ARG A 33 -4.26 -8.42 -3.41
N HIS A 34 -4.66 -7.15 -3.46
CA HIS A 34 -4.97 -6.47 -4.71
C HIS A 34 -3.72 -6.34 -5.60
N ILE A 35 -2.58 -5.94 -5.03
CA ILE A 35 -1.31 -5.85 -5.77
C ILE A 35 -0.91 -7.22 -6.32
N ALA A 36 -0.97 -8.29 -5.51
CA ALA A 36 -0.66 -9.65 -5.97
C ALA A 36 -1.56 -10.09 -7.14
N THR A 37 -2.85 -9.72 -7.10
CA THR A 37 -3.80 -10.00 -8.18
C THR A 37 -3.40 -9.27 -9.47
N VAL A 38 -3.02 -7.99 -9.36
CA VAL A 38 -2.55 -7.20 -10.51
C VAL A 38 -1.27 -7.81 -11.09
N ILE A 39 -0.28 -8.12 -10.25
CA ILE A 39 0.98 -8.76 -10.70
C ILE A 39 0.70 -10.07 -11.44
N LYS A 40 -0.16 -10.95 -10.89
CA LYS A 40 -0.53 -12.21 -11.55
C LYS A 40 -1.18 -11.98 -12.92
N LYS A 41 -2.07 -10.98 -13.03
CA LYS A 41 -2.71 -10.62 -14.30
C LYS A 41 -1.70 -10.10 -15.32
N GLU A 42 -0.78 -9.23 -14.92
CA GLU A 42 0.23 -8.67 -15.84
C GLU A 42 1.28 -9.71 -16.25
N SER A 43 1.71 -10.60 -15.35
CA SER A 43 2.60 -11.72 -15.70
C SER A 43 1.96 -12.71 -16.68
N GLY A 44 0.64 -12.91 -16.60
CA GLY A 44 -0.11 -13.73 -17.56
C GLY A 44 -0.24 -13.06 -18.93
N LYS A 45 -0.50 -11.74 -18.96
CA LYS A 45 -0.62 -10.96 -20.20
C LYS A 45 0.69 -10.86 -20.98
N THR A 46 1.84 -10.76 -20.29
CA THR A 46 3.17 -10.72 -20.93
C THR A 46 3.50 -12.01 -21.70
N ARG A 47 2.94 -13.15 -21.29
CA ARG A 47 3.10 -14.44 -21.97
C ARG A 47 2.23 -14.60 -23.21
N GLN A 48 1.15 -13.83 -23.33
CA GLN A 48 0.16 -13.94 -24.41
C GLN A 48 0.43 -12.95 -25.57
N ARG A 49 1.38 -12.04 -25.38
CA ARG A 49 1.85 -11.05 -26.39
C ARG A 49 3.17 -11.43 -27.05
N ARG A 50 3.66 -12.66 -26.86
CA ARG A 50 4.83 -13.23 -27.55
C ARG A 50 4.42 -14.42 -28.38
#